data_AF-A0AAN7H6Z6-F1
#
_entry.id   AF-A0AAN7H6Z6-F1
#
_cell.length_a   1.000
_cell.length_b   1.000
_cell.length_c   1.000
_cell.angle_alpha   90.00
_cell.angle_beta   90.00
_cell.angle_gamma   90.00
#
_symmetry.space_group_name_H-M   'P 1'
#
loop_
_entity.id
_entity.type
_entity.pdbx_description
1 polymer ?
#
loop_
_entity_poly.entity_id
_entity_poly.type
_entity_poly.pdbx_seq_one_letter_code
_entity_poly.pdbx_strand_id
1 'polypeptide(L)'
;SAVPTQLDIPQPIDNSLYRYCECLCAQVTDPGWKSGYQDACNIALEKGLDLERLFSAQDIEAKLLVEKGVKRGIAIQFVSKIKAWLEEKE
;
A
#
# COMPACT_ATOMS: atom_id res chain seq x y z
N SER A 1 -5.89 22.92 -14.97
CA SER A 1 -6.21 21.50 -15.18
C SER A 1 -5.14 20.67 -14.52
N ALA A 2 -5.45 19.95 -13.44
CA ALA A 2 -4.51 19.00 -12.86
C ALA A 2 -4.52 17.76 -13.78
N VAL A 3 -3.39 17.51 -14.44
CA VAL A 3 -3.17 16.26 -15.16
C VAL A 3 -3.27 15.14 -14.12
N PRO A 4 -4.07 14.07 -14.33
CA PRO A 4 -4.00 12.93 -13.45
C PRO A 4 -2.57 12.41 -13.51
N THR A 5 -1.83 12.54 -12.42
CA THR A 5 -0.46 12.04 -12.31
C THR A 5 -0.56 10.53 -12.43
N GLN A 6 -0.39 10.03 -13.65
CA GLN A 6 -0.23 8.61 -13.89
C GLN A 6 1.01 8.19 -13.10
N LEU A 7 0.80 7.38 -12.07
CA LEU A 7 1.87 6.89 -11.23
C LEU A 7 2.75 5.96 -12.06
N ASP A 8 4.06 6.20 -12.11
CA ASP A 8 5.01 5.29 -12.76
C ASP A 8 5.23 4.07 -11.85
N ILE A 9 4.26 3.16 -11.84
CA ILE A 9 4.30 1.96 -11.03
C ILE A 9 5.23 0.96 -11.72
N PRO A 10 6.30 0.49 -11.05
CA PRO A 10 7.22 -0.46 -11.66
C PRO A 10 6.50 -1.74 -12.09
N GLN A 11 6.86 -2.27 -13.26
CA GLN A 11 6.40 -3.59 -13.69
C GLN A 11 7.33 -4.69 -13.15
N PRO A 12 6.82 -5.90 -12.90
CA PRO A 12 5.41 -6.28 -13.01
C PRO A 12 4.57 -5.82 -11.78
N ILE A 13 3.29 -5.55 -12.02
CA ILE A 13 2.37 -4.87 -11.07
C ILE A 13 2.27 -5.59 -9.73
N ASP A 14 2.16 -6.91 -9.77
CA ASP A 14 2.09 -7.78 -8.59
C ASP A 14 3.39 -7.73 -7.77
N ASN A 15 4.54 -7.76 -8.44
CA ASN A 15 5.85 -7.62 -7.80
C ASN A 15 6.06 -6.25 -7.16
N SER A 16 5.47 -5.18 -7.72
CA SER A 16 5.54 -3.85 -7.11
C SER A 16 4.86 -3.78 -5.75
N LEU A 17 3.75 -4.49 -5.57
CA LEU A 17 3.07 -4.56 -4.28
C LEU A 17 3.92 -5.28 -3.23
N TYR A 18 4.61 -6.36 -3.60
CA TYR A 18 5.58 -7.03 -2.72
C TYR A 18 6.72 -6.10 -2.31
N ARG A 19 7.37 -5.44 -3.27
CA ARG A 19 8.47 -4.49 -3.00
C ARG A 19 8.03 -3.32 -2.12
N TYR A 20 6.81 -2.83 -2.33
CA TYR A 20 6.21 -1.81 -1.48
C TYR A 20 6.07 -2.28 -0.04
N CYS A 21 5.52 -3.48 0.16
CA CYS A 21 5.36 -4.08 1.48
C CYS A 21 6.71 -4.31 2.18
N GLU A 22 7.73 -4.79 1.47
CA GLU A 22 9.09 -4.95 2.02
C GLU A 22 9.65 -3.61 2.50
N CYS A 23 9.50 -2.55 1.70
CA CYS A 23 9.93 -1.21 2.08
C CYS A 23 9.24 -0.72 3.35
N LEU A 24 7.91 -0.85 3.45
CA LEU A 24 7.17 -0.47 4.65
C LEU A 24 7.59 -1.27 5.89
N CYS A 25 7.83 -2.58 5.74
CA CYS A 25 8.29 -3.44 6.83
C CYS A 25 9.71 -3.08 7.30
N ALA A 26 10.59 -2.63 6.40
CA ALA A 26 11.93 -2.17 6.74
C ALA A 26 11.93 -0.85 7.53
N GLN A 27 10.89 -0.03 7.39
CA GLN A 27 10.76 1.26 8.09
C GLN A 27 10.26 1.13 9.55
N VAL A 28 9.93 -0.08 10.03
CA VAL A 28 9.38 -0.30 11.38
C VAL A 28 10.13 -1.40 12.11
N THR A 29 10.27 -1.27 13.44
CA THR A 29 10.88 -2.29 14.31
C THR A 29 9.84 -3.07 15.11
N ASP A 30 8.64 -2.49 15.32
CA ASP A 30 7.57 -3.14 16.07
C ASP A 30 6.98 -4.34 15.28
N PRO A 31 6.92 -5.54 15.89
CA PRO A 31 6.39 -6.74 15.22
C PRO A 31 4.91 -6.61 14.81
N GLY A 32 4.10 -5.90 15.59
CA GLY A 32 2.69 -5.69 15.28
C GLY A 32 2.49 -4.77 14.07
N TRP A 33 3.35 -3.77 13.90
CA TRP A 33 3.39 -2.94 12.70
C TRP A 33 3.81 -3.74 11.46
N LYS A 34 4.86 -4.57 11.57
CA LYS A 34 5.29 -5.45 10.46
C LYS A 34 4.17 -6.41 10.04
N SER A 35 3.56 -7.11 11.01
CA SER A 35 2.43 -8.00 10.76
C SER A 35 1.28 -7.25 10.08
N GLY A 36 0.93 -6.05 10.55
CA GLY A 36 -0.16 -5.28 9.96
C GLY A 36 0.09 -4.86 8.50
N TYR A 37 1.34 -4.53 8.13
CA TYR A 37 1.66 -4.26 6.72
C TYR A 37 1.65 -5.53 5.87
N GLN A 38 2.15 -6.64 6.40
CA GLN A 38 2.09 -7.94 5.71
C GLN A 38 0.65 -8.38 5.48
N ASP A 39 -0.22 -8.24 6.48
CA ASP A 39 -1.66 -8.54 6.37
C ASP A 39 -2.32 -7.65 5.30
N ALA A 40 -2.04 -6.34 5.32
CA ALA A 40 -2.57 -5.41 4.32
C ALA A 40 -2.13 -5.78 2.89
N CYS A 41 -0.86 -6.14 2.70
CA CYS A 41 -0.32 -6.59 1.42
C CYS A 41 -0.99 -7.89 0.95
N ASN A 42 -1.11 -8.88 1.83
CA ASN A 42 -1.76 -10.15 1.52
C ASN A 42 -3.22 -9.96 1.10
N ILE A 43 -3.96 -9.09 1.80
CA ILE A 43 -5.35 -8.75 1.45
C ILE A 43 -5.42 -8.07 0.08
N ALA A 44 -4.51 -7.11 -0.20
CA ALA A 44 -4.46 -6.44 -1.48
C ALA A 44 -4.17 -7.43 -2.63
N LEU A 45 -3.21 -8.34 -2.46
CA LEU A 45 -2.91 -9.40 -3.42
C LEU A 45 -4.11 -10.34 -3.64
N GLU A 46 -4.75 -10.82 -2.57
CA GLU A 46 -5.93 -11.69 -2.65
C GLU A 46 -7.09 -11.02 -3.39
N LYS A 47 -7.22 -9.70 -3.27
CA LYS A 47 -8.27 -8.90 -3.91
C LYS A 47 -7.88 -8.35 -5.27
N GLY A 48 -6.66 -8.61 -5.75
CA GLY A 48 -6.17 -8.08 -7.02
C GLY A 48 -6.06 -6.54 -7.03
N LEU A 49 -5.79 -5.93 -5.88
CA LEU A 49 -5.63 -4.49 -5.73
C LEU A 49 -4.17 -4.12 -5.98
N ASP A 50 -3.91 -3.46 -7.11
CA ASP A 50 -2.59 -2.90 -7.40
C ASP A 50 -2.36 -1.55 -6.68
N LEU A 51 -1.13 -1.05 -6.76
CA LEU A 51 -0.75 0.22 -6.15
C LEU A 51 -1.50 1.42 -6.74
N GLU A 52 -1.92 1.36 -8.02
CA GLU A 52 -2.68 2.44 -8.66
C GLU A 52 -4.07 2.55 -8.06
N ARG A 53 -4.73 1.39 -7.88
CA ARG A 53 -6.05 1.28 -7.27
C ARG A 53 -6.00 1.71 -5.81
N LEU A 54 -5.03 1.20 -5.06
CA LEU A 54 -4.83 1.56 -3.66
C LEU A 54 -4.59 3.08 -3.50
N PHE A 55 -3.85 3.69 -4.42
CA PHE A 55 -3.59 5.13 -4.40
C PHE A 55 -4.78 5.98 -4.85
N SER A 56 -5.51 5.57 -5.89
CA SER A 56 -6.64 6.34 -6.44
C SER A 56 -7.90 6.25 -5.58
N ALA A 57 -8.04 5.20 -4.77
CA ALA A 57 -9.22 4.93 -3.95
C ALA A 57 -8.89 4.75 -2.46
N GLN A 58 -7.96 5.54 -1.91
CA GLN A 58 -7.40 5.38 -0.55
C GLN A 58 -8.45 5.18 0.54
N ASP A 59 -9.49 6.01 0.58
CA ASP A 59 -10.53 5.92 1.62
C ASP A 59 -11.32 4.60 1.55
N ILE A 60 -11.60 4.14 0.32
CA ILE A 60 -12.34 2.88 0.08
C ILE A 60 -11.47 1.70 0.47
N GLU A 61 -10.21 1.67 -0.01
CA GLU A 61 -9.34 0.53 0.23
C GLU A 61 -8.83 0.48 1.68
N ALA A 62 -8.58 1.63 2.32
CA ALA A 62 -8.28 1.66 3.75
C ALA A 62 -9.45 1.12 4.59
N LYS A 63 -10.69 1.44 4.22
CA LYS A 63 -11.87 0.89 4.89
C LYS A 63 -11.96 -0.63 4.71
N LEU A 64 -11.75 -1.13 3.50
CA LEU A 64 -11.70 -2.57 3.22
C LEU A 64 -10.65 -3.28 4.09
N LEU A 65 -9.44 -2.73 4.19
CA LEU A 65 -8.37 -3.29 5.01
C LEU A 65 -8.77 -3.36 6.49
N VAL A 66 -9.44 -2.33 7.01
CA VAL A 66 -9.98 -2.32 8.38
C VAL A 66 -11.06 -3.37 8.58
N GLU A 67 -11.99 -3.50 7.64
CA GLU A 67 -13.03 -4.54 7.67
C GLU A 67 -12.44 -5.97 7.64
N LYS A 68 -11.23 -6.12 7.11
CA LYS A 68 -10.46 -7.37 7.08
C LYS A 68 -9.53 -7.58 8.28
N GLY A 69 -9.55 -6.68 9.26
CA GLY A 69 -8.84 -6.85 10.53
C GLY A 69 -7.52 -6.09 10.63
N VAL A 70 -7.11 -5.33 9.61
CA VAL A 70 -5.95 -4.45 9.71
C VAL A 70 -6.28 -3.29 10.65
N LYS A 71 -5.37 -2.95 11.57
CA LYS A 71 -5.56 -1.80 12.47
C LYS A 71 -5.75 -0.52 11.65
N ARG A 72 -6.74 0.30 12.02
CA ARG A 72 -7.10 1.54 11.31
C ARG A 72 -5.91 2.45 10.97
N GLY A 73 -5.01 2.69 11.93
CA GLY A 73 -3.82 3.52 11.68
C GLY A 73 -2.89 2.93 10.60
N ILE A 74 -2.69 1.61 10.61
CA ILE A 74 -1.86 0.91 9.63
C ILE A 74 -2.53 0.93 8.26
N ALA A 75 -3.85 0.69 8.18
CA ALA A 75 -4.58 0.72 6.90
C ALA A 75 -4.50 2.10 6.21
N ILE A 76 -4.73 3.18 6.97
CA ILE A 76 -4.62 4.56 6.45
C ILE A 76 -3.18 4.85 6.00
N GLN A 77 -2.19 4.42 6.79
CA GLN A 77 -0.78 4.64 6.47
C GLN A 77 -0.35 3.83 5.24
N PHE A 78 -0.88 2.61 5.08
CA PHE A 78 -0.55 1.73 3.96
C PHE A 78 -1.00 2.30 2.62
N VAL A 79 -2.16 2.93 2.52
CA VAL A 79 -2.61 3.54 1.25
C VAL A 79 -1.97 4.91 0.99
N SER A 80 -1.68 5.69 2.03
CA SER A 80 -1.13 7.05 1.89
C SER A 80 0.37 7.07 1.57
N LYS A 81 1.13 6.07 2.01
CA LYS A 81 2.59 5.99 1.76
C LYS A 81 2.97 5.58 0.33
N ILE A 82 2.03 5.19 -0.53
CA ILE A 82 2.31 4.76 -1.90
C ILE A 82 2.98 5.88 -2.71
N LYS A 83 2.50 7.12 -2.57
CA LYS A 83 3.09 8.26 -3.27
C LYS A 83 4.53 8.50 -2.85
N ALA A 84 4.79 8.55 -1.55
CA ALA A 84 6.14 8.76 -1.03
C ALA A 84 7.10 7.65 -1.46
N TRP A 85 6.63 6.39 -1.49
CA TRP A 85 7.44 5.26 -1.96
C TRP A 85 7.79 5.34 -3.45
N LEU A 86 6.88 5.87 -4.28
CA LEU A 86 7.14 6.09 -5.70
C LEU A 86 8.11 7.27 -5.92
N GLU A 87 8.03 8.31 -5.09
CA GLU A 87 8.90 9.50 -5.17
C GLU A 87 10.31 9.22 -4.62
N GLU A 88 10.50 8.28 -3.68
CA GLU A 88 11.83 7.84 -3.20
C GLU A 88 12.68 7.10 -4.26
N LYS A 89 12.17 6.92 -5.48
CA LYS A 89 12.87 6.26 -6.59
C LYS A 89 13.75 7.20 -7.43
N GLU A 90 13.88 8.48 -7.06
CA GLU A 90 14.82 9.44 -7.68
C GLU A 90 16.18 9.53 -6.97
#